data_AF-A0A8C4KT42-F1
#
_entry.id   AF-A0A8C4KT42-F1
#
_cell.length_a   1.000
_cell.length_b   1.000
_cell.length_c   1.000
_cell.angle_alpha   90.00
_cell.angle_beta   90.00
_cell.angle_gamma   90.00
#
_symmetry.space_group_name_H-M   'P 1'
#
loop_
_entity.id
_entity.type
_entity.pdbx_description
1 polymer ?
#
loop_
_entity_poly.entity_id
_entity_poly.type
_entity_poly.pdbx_seq_one_letter_code
_entity_poly.pdbx_strand_id
1 'polypeptide(L)'
;MQGPHRAVQPSVWLLAWTECRKMAELSQMERDIETIINVFHQYSVRLGHPDTLNRKEFKQLVQKELANFLKSKKKDEKAINHIMEDLDTNEDKQLSFEEFIILVARLTHASHEKMHEHDQGHGHCHGPGLGESGHGHSHGGHGHSHGGHGHSH
;
A
#
# COMPACT_ATOMS: atom_id res chain seq x y z
N MET A 1 -41.21 22.76 18.36
CA MET A 1 -40.26 23.88 18.45
C MET A 1 -38.86 23.33 18.21
N GLN A 2 -38.33 23.47 17.00
CA GLN A 2 -36.98 23.02 16.64
C GLN A 2 -36.03 24.19 16.95
N GLY A 3 -35.07 23.97 17.85
CA GLY A 3 -34.03 24.95 18.17
C GLY A 3 -33.06 25.12 16.99
N PRO A 4 -32.36 26.26 16.89
CA PRO A 4 -31.49 26.51 15.75
C PRO A 4 -30.31 25.55 15.78
N HIS A 5 -30.11 24.83 14.66
CA HIS A 5 -28.89 24.10 14.37
C HIS A 5 -27.72 25.08 14.44
N ARG A 6 -26.87 24.94 15.46
CA ARG A 6 -25.63 25.70 15.57
C ARG A 6 -24.70 25.18 14.48
N ALA A 7 -24.50 25.98 13.43
CA ALA A 7 -23.48 25.72 12.42
C ALA A 7 -22.11 25.66 13.14
N VAL A 8 -21.44 24.52 13.04
CA VAL A 8 -20.05 24.36 13.50
C VAL A 8 -19.22 25.19 12.53
N GLN A 9 -18.65 26.30 13.02
CA GLN A 9 -17.73 27.13 12.26
C GLN A 9 -16.53 26.26 11.83
N PRO A 10 -16.16 26.23 10.53
CA PRO A 10 -14.95 25.53 10.11
C PRO A 10 -13.75 26.08 10.86
N SER A 11 -12.82 25.21 11.25
CA SER A 11 -11.57 25.65 11.88
C SER A 11 -10.82 26.59 10.92
N VAL A 12 -10.03 27.51 11.48
CA VAL A 12 -9.22 28.48 10.70
C VAL A 12 -8.32 27.78 9.67
N TRP A 13 -7.96 26.52 9.93
CA TRP A 13 -7.23 25.63 9.02
C TRP A 13 -8.04 25.23 7.77
N LEU A 14 -9.35 25.01 7.89
CA LEU A 14 -10.23 24.73 6.74
C LEU A 14 -10.39 25.97 5.85
N LEU A 15 -10.51 27.17 6.45
CA LEU A 15 -10.67 28.41 5.70
C LEU A 15 -9.38 28.81 4.96
N ALA A 16 -8.22 28.76 5.63
CA ALA A 16 -6.92 29.02 5.01
C ALA A 16 -6.58 28.02 3.89
N TRP A 17 -7.03 26.77 3.99
CA TRP A 17 -6.88 25.76 2.93
C TRP A 17 -7.83 26.03 1.76
N THR A 18 -9.07 26.44 2.01
CA THR A 18 -10.04 26.74 0.93
C THR A 18 -9.71 28.00 0.13
N GLU A 19 -9.01 28.98 0.70
CA GLU A 19 -8.83 30.30 0.05
C GLU A 19 -7.56 30.45 -0.81
N CYS A 20 -6.63 29.46 -0.81
CA CYS A 20 -5.51 29.41 -1.76
C CYS A 20 -5.65 28.36 -2.87
N ARG A 21 -6.72 27.55 -2.86
CA ARG A 21 -6.80 26.32 -3.66
C ARG A 21 -7.46 26.45 -5.04
N LYS A 22 -7.98 27.63 -5.40
CA LYS A 22 -8.66 27.83 -6.70
C LYS A 22 -7.72 28.16 -7.87
N MET A 23 -6.39 28.08 -7.73
CA MET A 23 -5.46 28.59 -8.75
C MET A 23 -4.33 27.64 -9.19
N ALA A 24 -4.31 26.37 -8.77
CA ALA A 24 -3.45 25.36 -9.39
C ALA A 24 -4.11 23.97 -9.34
N GLU A 25 -4.21 23.30 -10.49
CA GLU A 25 -4.61 21.90 -10.55
C GLU A 25 -3.57 21.06 -9.80
N LEU A 26 -4.01 20.30 -8.80
CA LEU A 26 -3.14 19.37 -8.08
C LEU A 26 -2.54 18.35 -9.06
N SER A 27 -1.31 17.93 -8.82
CA SER A 27 -0.76 16.74 -9.48
C SER A 27 -1.53 15.48 -9.06
N GLN A 28 -1.36 14.38 -9.80
CA GLN A 28 -1.99 13.11 -9.43
C GLN A 28 -1.55 12.65 -8.03
N MET A 29 -0.25 12.76 -7.73
CA MET A 29 0.30 12.38 -6.42
C MET A 29 -0.31 13.21 -5.28
N GLU A 30 -0.44 14.52 -5.46
CA GLU A 30 -1.05 15.39 -4.45
C GLU A 30 -2.52 15.03 -4.21
N ARG A 31 -3.28 14.69 -5.26
CA ARG A 31 -4.65 14.20 -5.11
C ARG A 31 -4.73 12.85 -4.40
N ASP A 32 -3.79 11.95 -4.65
CA ASP A 32 -3.76 10.63 -4.01
C ASP A 32 -3.46 10.76 -2.51
N ILE A 33 -2.50 11.61 -2.15
CA ILE A 33 -2.19 11.94 -0.74
C ILE A 33 -3.40 12.56 -0.06
N GLU A 34 -4.03 13.54 -0.71
CA GLU A 34 -5.23 14.17 -0.17
C GLU A 34 -6.38 13.18 -0.01
N THR A 35 -6.52 12.23 -0.94
CA THR A 35 -7.53 11.16 -0.85
C THR A 35 -7.30 10.30 0.39
N ILE A 36 -6.05 9.94 0.71
CA ILE A 36 -5.72 9.19 1.93
C ILE A 36 -6.16 9.97 3.18
N ILE A 37 -5.85 11.27 3.24
CA ILE A 37 -6.21 12.14 4.37
C ILE A 37 -7.74 12.26 4.49
N ASN A 38 -8.43 12.56 3.38
CA ASN A 38 -9.88 12.71 3.35
C ASN A 38 -10.59 11.43 3.78
N VAL A 39 -10.11 10.27 3.34
CA VAL A 39 -10.65 8.98 3.78
C VAL A 39 -10.44 8.80 5.28
N PHE A 40 -9.25 9.06 5.84
CA PHE A 40 -9.03 8.99 7.29
C PHE A 40 -10.07 9.84 8.06
N HIS A 41 -10.21 11.12 7.68
CA HIS A 41 -11.14 12.04 8.33
C HIS A 41 -12.61 11.67 8.11
N GLN A 42 -12.98 11.03 7.01
CA GLN A 42 -14.33 10.54 6.78
C GLN A 42 -14.78 9.50 7.84
N TYR A 43 -13.82 8.81 8.47
CA TYR A 43 -14.08 7.82 9.51
C TYR A 43 -13.79 8.35 10.92
N SER A 44 -12.72 9.11 11.15
CA SER A 44 -12.32 9.59 12.50
C SER A 44 -13.31 10.59 13.11
N VAL A 45 -14.03 11.35 12.29
CA VAL A 45 -14.98 12.37 12.79
C VAL A 45 -16.29 11.78 13.33
N ARG A 46 -16.47 10.46 13.33
CA ARG A 46 -17.77 9.83 13.61
C ARG A 46 -18.04 9.67 15.10
N LEU A 47 -17.03 9.31 15.89
CA LEU A 47 -17.17 8.87 17.28
C LEU A 47 -15.92 9.25 18.10
N GLY A 48 -16.10 10.08 19.12
CA GLY A 48 -15.01 10.43 20.03
C GLY A 48 -14.17 11.59 19.49
N HIS A 49 -12.85 11.40 19.43
CA HIS A 49 -11.92 12.45 19.04
C HIS A 49 -11.84 12.54 17.49
N PRO A 50 -12.01 13.74 16.90
CA PRO A 50 -12.24 13.86 15.45
C PRO A 50 -11.01 13.60 14.56
N ASP A 51 -9.82 13.51 15.16
CA ASP A 51 -8.54 13.34 14.46
C ASP A 51 -7.83 12.03 14.82
N THR A 52 -8.58 11.06 15.36
CA THR A 52 -8.09 9.71 15.64
C THR A 52 -9.14 8.68 15.23
N LEU A 53 -8.72 7.47 14.87
CA LEU A 53 -9.63 6.36 14.60
C LEU A 53 -9.72 5.48 15.84
N ASN A 54 -10.90 5.40 16.45
CA ASN A 54 -11.14 4.34 17.43
C ASN A 54 -11.33 2.98 16.73
N ARG A 55 -11.38 1.91 17.52
CA ARG A 55 -11.50 0.52 17.02
C ARG A 55 -12.68 0.31 16.07
N LYS A 56 -13.83 0.93 16.34
CA LYS A 56 -15.03 0.77 15.52
C LYS A 56 -14.88 1.49 14.18
N GLU A 57 -14.30 2.69 14.18
CA GLU A 57 -14.06 3.47 12.97
C GLU A 57 -13.00 2.82 12.08
N PHE A 58 -11.87 2.39 12.67
CA PHE A 58 -10.82 1.69 11.96
C PHE A 58 -11.35 0.41 11.29
N LYS A 59 -12.15 -0.38 12.01
CA LYS A 59 -12.79 -1.58 11.45
C LYS A 59 -13.67 -1.23 10.24
N GLN A 60 -14.46 -0.16 10.32
CA GLN A 60 -15.30 0.25 9.20
C GLN A 60 -14.48 0.71 7.99
N LEU A 61 -13.39 1.45 8.22
CA LEU A 61 -12.47 1.88 7.17
C LEU A 61 -11.85 0.67 6.47
N VAL A 62 -11.29 -0.27 7.22
CA VAL A 62 -10.69 -1.50 6.66
C VAL A 62 -11.69 -2.30 5.83
N GLN A 63 -12.93 -2.42 6.30
CA GLN A 63 -13.96 -3.19 5.62
C GLN A 63 -14.46 -2.56 4.32
N LYS A 64 -14.44 -1.23 4.22
CA LYS A 64 -14.97 -0.48 3.07
C LYS A 64 -13.89 -0.10 2.07
N GLU A 65 -12.83 0.54 2.54
CA GLU A 65 -11.79 1.13 1.69
C GLU A 65 -10.70 0.11 1.33
N LEU A 66 -10.39 -0.81 2.24
CA LEU A 66 -9.29 -1.77 2.10
C LEU A 66 -9.77 -3.21 1.85
N ALA A 67 -11.00 -3.37 1.35
CA ALA A 67 -11.68 -4.66 1.22
C ALA A 67 -10.95 -5.68 0.31
N ASN A 68 -10.13 -5.19 -0.62
CA ASN A 68 -9.36 -6.01 -1.55
C ASN A 68 -7.96 -6.33 -1.03
N PHE A 69 -7.29 -5.32 -0.45
CA PHE A 69 -5.97 -5.49 0.16
C PHE A 69 -6.00 -6.40 1.38
N LEU A 70 -7.07 -6.31 2.18
CA LEU A 70 -7.24 -7.11 3.40
C LEU A 70 -8.36 -8.14 3.24
N LYS A 71 -8.55 -8.69 2.03
CA LYS A 71 -9.69 -9.56 1.69
C LYS A 71 -9.87 -10.76 2.63
N SER A 72 -8.78 -11.39 3.08
CA SER A 72 -8.81 -12.51 4.04
C SER A 72 -9.10 -12.06 5.48
N LYS A 73 -8.70 -10.83 5.83
CA LYS A 73 -8.78 -10.29 7.20
C LYS A 73 -10.04 -9.45 7.45
N LYS A 74 -10.72 -8.94 6.43
CA LYS A 74 -11.86 -8.00 6.59
C LYS A 74 -13.04 -8.54 7.39
N LYS A 75 -13.24 -9.88 7.40
CA LYS A 75 -14.27 -10.57 8.18
C LYS A 75 -13.75 -11.12 9.51
N ASP A 76 -12.43 -11.13 9.69
CA ASP A 76 -11.78 -11.63 10.88
C ASP A 76 -11.55 -10.46 11.85
N GLU A 77 -12.43 -10.33 12.82
CA GLU A 77 -12.35 -9.28 13.82
C GLU A 77 -11.07 -9.37 14.66
N LYS A 78 -10.57 -10.57 14.92
CA LYS A 78 -9.32 -10.74 15.68
C LYS A 78 -8.13 -10.23 14.88
N ALA A 79 -8.10 -10.54 13.58
CA ALA A 79 -7.04 -10.04 12.70
C ALA A 79 -7.06 -8.50 12.59
N ILE A 80 -8.24 -7.88 12.50
CA ILE A 80 -8.37 -6.41 12.49
C ILE A 80 -7.92 -5.80 13.82
N ASN A 81 -8.31 -6.40 14.94
CA ASN A 81 -7.91 -5.94 16.27
C ASN A 81 -6.39 -6.01 16.45
N HIS A 82 -5.76 -7.11 16.02
CA HIS A 82 -4.31 -7.26 16.09
C HIS A 82 -3.59 -6.21 15.22
N ILE A 83 -4.08 -5.94 14.00
CA ILE A 83 -3.51 -4.87 13.17
C ILE A 83 -3.60 -3.52 13.88
N MET A 84 -4.72 -3.22 14.54
CA MET A 84 -4.86 -1.97 15.28
C MET A 84 -3.86 -1.91 16.43
N GLU A 85 -3.75 -2.97 17.23
CA GLU A 85 -2.81 -3.07 18.35
C GLU A 85 -1.35 -2.95 17.88
N ASP A 86 -1.01 -3.46 16.70
CA ASP A 86 0.33 -3.34 16.11
C ASP A 86 0.64 -1.91 15.62
N LEU A 87 -0.37 -1.07 15.39
CA LEU A 87 -0.23 0.31 14.90
C LEU A 87 -0.34 1.33 16.03
N ASP A 88 -1.09 1.02 17.09
CA ASP A 88 -1.31 1.83 18.29
C ASP A 88 -0.05 1.83 19.18
N THR A 89 0.96 2.60 18.75
CA THR A 89 2.28 2.65 19.38
C THR A 89 2.29 3.35 20.73
N ASN A 90 1.35 4.29 20.93
CA ASN A 90 1.20 5.02 22.18
C ASN A 90 0.23 4.32 23.17
N GLU A 91 -0.37 3.19 22.76
CA GLU A 91 -1.29 2.34 23.53
C GLU A 91 -2.56 3.07 24.04
N ASP A 92 -3.02 4.09 23.33
CA ASP A 92 -4.20 4.89 23.70
C ASP A 92 -5.54 4.31 23.21
N LYS A 93 -5.48 3.19 22.47
CA LYS A 93 -6.62 2.46 21.86
C LYS A 93 -7.30 3.22 20.74
N GLN A 94 -6.62 4.19 20.16
CA GLN A 94 -7.00 4.92 18.97
C GLN A 94 -5.80 4.96 18.02
N LEU A 95 -6.03 5.36 16.78
CA LEU A 95 -4.94 5.56 15.81
C LEU A 95 -4.93 7.02 15.40
N SER A 96 -3.82 7.71 15.71
CA SER A 96 -3.50 8.99 15.09
C SER A 96 -3.27 8.81 13.57
N PHE A 97 -3.23 9.93 12.83
CA PHE A 97 -2.88 9.86 11.41
C PHE A 97 -1.46 9.29 11.19
N GLU A 98 -0.52 9.63 12.09
CA GLU A 98 0.86 9.13 12.06
C GLU A 98 0.94 7.61 12.21
N GLU A 99 0.08 7.01 13.04
CA GLU A 99 0.00 5.56 13.20
C GLU A 99 -0.74 4.89 12.04
N PHE A 100 -1.82 5.51 11.57
CA PHE A 100 -2.59 5.00 10.42
C PHE A 100 -1.77 4.97 9.14
N ILE A 101 -0.96 6.00 8.86
CA ILE A 101 -0.21 6.07 7.60
C ILE A 101 0.84 4.96 7.47
N ILE A 102 1.29 4.36 8.59
CA ILE A 102 2.15 3.19 8.58
C ILE A 102 1.47 1.98 7.92
N LEU A 103 0.16 1.79 8.14
CA LEU A 103 -0.60 0.75 7.43
C LEU A 103 -0.61 1.01 5.93
N VAL A 104 -0.88 2.25 5.52
CA VAL A 104 -0.90 2.65 4.11
C VAL A 104 0.46 2.39 3.47
N ALA A 105 1.56 2.79 4.12
CA ALA A 105 2.91 2.54 3.64
C ALA A 105 3.21 1.04 3.48
N ARG A 106 2.84 0.21 4.47
CA ARG A 106 2.99 -1.25 4.39
C ARG A 106 2.19 -1.86 3.23
N LEU A 107 0.96 -1.38 3.01
CA LEU A 107 0.13 -1.83 1.89
C LEU A 107 0.69 -1.40 0.54
N THR A 108 1.17 -0.16 0.41
CA THR A 108 1.82 0.34 -0.81
C THR A 108 3.05 -0.50 -1.15
N HIS A 109 3.91 -0.77 -0.16
CA HIS A 109 5.08 -1.64 -0.35
C HIS A 109 4.68 -3.06 -0.78
N ALA A 110 3.74 -3.71 -0.08
CA ALA A 110 3.27 -5.04 -0.46
C ALA A 110 2.64 -5.08 -1.86
N SER A 111 1.97 -3.99 -2.27
CA SER A 111 1.40 -3.85 -3.61
C SER A 111 2.48 -3.73 -4.68
N HIS A 112 3.53 -2.95 -4.39
CA HIS A 112 4.69 -2.82 -5.26
C HIS A 112 5.38 -4.17 -5.47
N GLU A 113 5.66 -4.92 -4.40
CA GLU A 113 6.27 -6.25 -4.51
C GLU A 113 5.42 -7.21 -5.36
N LYS A 114 4.10 -7.19 -5.16
CA LYS A 114 3.16 -8.02 -5.93
C LYS A 114 3.15 -7.72 -7.43
N MET A 115 3.46 -6.47 -7.84
CA MET A 115 3.56 -6.15 -9.26
C MET A 115 4.74 -6.87 -9.92
N HIS A 116 5.84 -7.08 -9.18
CA HIS A 116 7.01 -7.82 -9.67
C HIS A 116 6.82 -9.34 -9.71
N GLU A 117 5.82 -9.89 -8.99
CA GLU A 117 5.55 -11.34 -8.96
C GLU A 117 5.06 -11.90 -10.31
N HIS A 118 4.42 -11.08 -11.15
CA HIS A 118 3.85 -11.52 -12.44
C HIS A 118 4.79 -11.30 -13.64
N ASP A 119 5.94 -10.65 -13.44
CA ASP A 119 6.91 -10.35 -14.50
C ASP A 119 8.00 -11.44 -14.65
N GLN A 120 7.96 -12.49 -13.84
CA GLN A 120 8.87 -13.64 -13.97
C GLN A 120 8.33 -14.64 -15.00
N GLY A 121 8.40 -14.24 -16.27
CA GLY A 121 7.81 -14.99 -17.38
C GLY A 121 8.48 -14.85 -18.74
N HIS A 122 9.79 -14.58 -18.83
CA HIS A 122 10.68 -15.14 -19.87
C HIS A 122 12.14 -14.73 -19.63
N GLY A 123 13.06 -15.67 -19.81
CA GLY A 123 14.49 -15.50 -19.57
C GLY A 123 15.08 -14.29 -20.29
N HIS A 124 15.51 -13.31 -19.52
CA HIS A 124 16.38 -12.24 -19.99
C HIS A 124 17.68 -12.32 -19.20
N CYS A 125 18.66 -12.94 -19.85
CA CYS A 125 20.05 -12.91 -19.42
C CYS A 125 20.46 -11.46 -19.20
N HIS A 126 20.85 -11.10 -17.98
CA HIS A 126 21.70 -9.94 -17.80
C HIS A 126 23.02 -10.25 -18.48
N GLY A 127 23.27 -9.60 -19.62
CA GLY A 127 24.60 -9.51 -20.21
C GLY A 127 25.56 -8.88 -19.19
N PRO A 128 26.87 -9.18 -19.29
CA PRO A 128 27.83 -8.71 -18.31
C PRO A 128 27.82 -7.19 -18.29
N GLY A 129 27.67 -6.63 -17.09
CA GLY A 129 27.71 -5.20 -16.85
C GLY A 129 28.97 -4.57 -17.43
N LEU A 130 28.84 -3.30 -17.81
CA LEU A 130 29.91 -2.47 -18.35
C LEU A 130 31.12 -2.50 -17.39
N GLY A 131 32.09 -3.32 -17.78
CA GLY A 131 33.37 -3.53 -17.14
C GLY A 131 34.30 -4.10 -18.21
N GLU A 132 34.68 -3.26 -19.17
CA GLU A 132 35.80 -3.57 -20.06
C GLU A 132 37.05 -3.83 -19.21
N SER A 133 37.53 -5.08 -19.20
CA SER A 133 38.93 -5.41 -19.55
C SER A 133 39.19 -6.92 -19.39
N GLY A 134 39.10 -7.61 -20.54
CA GLY A 134 39.99 -8.70 -20.98
C GLY A 134 40.27 -9.89 -20.06
N HIS A 135 39.78 -11.08 -20.46
CA HIS A 135 40.63 -12.25 -20.70
C HIS A 135 39.87 -13.28 -21.54
N GLY A 136 40.43 -13.62 -22.70
CA GLY A 136 39.84 -14.55 -23.64
C GLY A 136 39.87 -15.99 -23.15
N HIS A 137 38.76 -16.70 -23.34
CA HIS A 137 38.73 -18.16 -23.24
C HIS A 137 38.16 -18.75 -24.53
N SER A 138 38.97 -19.65 -25.08
CA SER A 138 38.81 -20.32 -26.36
C SER A 138 37.64 -21.30 -26.33
N HIS A 139 36.75 -21.22 -27.32
CA HIS A 139 35.72 -22.22 -27.58
C HIS A 139 36.35 -23.47 -28.20
N GLY A 140 36.32 -24.58 -27.46
CA GLY A 140 36.48 -25.93 -28.01
C GLY A 140 35.12 -26.63 -28.03
N GLY A 141 34.42 -26.58 -29.17
CA GLY A 141 33.21 -27.36 -29.41
C GLY A 141 33.47 -28.46 -30.44
N HIS A 142 33.25 -29.72 -30.09
CA HIS A 142 33.00 -30.89 -30.97
C HIS A 142 32.99 -32.15 -30.10
N GLY A 143 32.12 -33.15 -30.25
CA GLY A 143 31.06 -33.41 -31.21
C GLY A 143 30.27 -34.63 -30.75
N HIS A 144 29.08 -34.81 -31.33
CA HIS A 144 28.16 -35.91 -31.08
C HIS A 144 28.70 -37.25 -31.61
N SER A 145 28.40 -38.35 -30.92
CA SER A 145 28.34 -39.67 -31.56
C SER A 145 27.27 -40.54 -30.89
N HIS A 146 26.19 -40.80 -31.62
CA HIS A 146 25.23 -41.85 -31.34
C HIS A 146 25.79 -43.16 -31.93
N GLY A 147 26.04 -44.15 -31.08
CA GLY A 147 26.29 -45.53 -31.48
C GLY A 147 25.11 -46.40 -31.08
N GLY A 148 24.29 -46.79 -32.03
CA GLY A 148 23.18 -47.72 -31.83
C GLY A 148 23.56 -49.19 -32.09
N HIS A 149 22.67 -50.05 -31.58
CA HIS A 149 22.37 -51.43 -31.99
C HIS A 149 23.37 -52.56 -31.75
N GLY A 150 22.88 -53.58 -31.01
CA GLY A 150 23.38 -54.94 -31.00
C GLY A 150 22.41 -55.85 -30.24
N HIS A 151 21.63 -56.64 -30.96
CA HIS A 151 20.65 -57.60 -30.45
C HIS A 151 21.28 -58.92 -30.00
N SER A 152 20.52 -59.65 -29.16
CA SER A 152 20.16 -61.08 -29.28
C SER A 152 20.65 -62.06 -28.22
N HIS A 153 19.63 -62.74 -27.68
CA HIS A 153 19.52 -64.06 -27.05
C HIS A 153 20.22 -64.34 -25.71
#